data_AF-A0A9E5RIC6-F1
#
_entry.id   AF-A0A9E5RIC6-F1
#
_cell.length_a   1.000
_cell.length_b   1.000
_cell.length_c   1.000
_cell.angle_alpha   90.00
_cell.angle_beta   90.00
_cell.angle_gamma   90.00
#
_symmetry.space_group_name_H-M   'P 1'
#
loop_
_entity.id
_entity.type
_entity.pdbx_description
1 polymer ?
#
loop_
_entity_poly.entity_id
_entity_poly.type
_entity_poly.pdbx_seq_one_letter_code
_entity_poly.pdbx_strand_id
1 'polypeptide(L)'
;CVIGAESPAVIVPGMLRLKSAGWGVSKGIPDAILTGSALSDVLLLLVFSLLLSFVKQGATEIITLPGGFTLTALQLLPFQVILQIALGILAGYLVARMLVSLLTQQNWTQTAVQDVLLAAGLALFLVIAATAFPYSGYLATMSLGFFLIELDAPLARRLRGGFDGLWAIAEIFLFVLMGASIQLQVLGNILLPGLLILAIGTLVGRSIGWYLSTAGSNWNWKERLFLLPGNSAKATVQAAIGAIPLAQGIEGGEVMLAIAALSILITAPLGAWAIPTFAPKLLERGEVDPTKVSIVQRPRLLVAIDTSPLAIKVLTKAAELARRSDAEVIVLHVVNVSNPESVQELKAQTHRLLADIRHHFLTTTGSVPEQIIQIAQHHQVTEIMMGKRGHQPWEKVLVGSVCQSVVETSSIPVMLIDRP
;
A
#
# COMPACT_ATOMS: atom_id res chain seq x y z
N CYS A 1 -18.66 6.32 -15.75
CA CYS A 1 -18.19 5.45 -14.65
C CYS A 1 -16.86 4.77 -15.00
N VAL A 2 -16.82 3.89 -16.03
CA VAL A 2 -15.61 3.13 -16.41
C VAL A 2 -14.35 3.99 -16.60
N ILE A 3 -14.42 5.06 -17.40
CA ILE A 3 -13.29 5.99 -17.62
C ILE A 3 -13.03 6.95 -16.46
N GLY A 4 -13.84 6.89 -15.38
CA GLY A 4 -13.73 7.80 -14.25
C GLY A 4 -12.53 7.49 -13.35
N ALA A 5 -12.14 6.21 -13.27
CA ALA A 5 -11.15 5.73 -12.31
C ALA A 5 -9.75 6.19 -12.67
N GLU A 6 -8.92 6.33 -11.66
CA GLU A 6 -7.53 6.71 -11.81
C GLU A 6 -6.67 5.45 -11.85
N SER A 7 -5.40 5.58 -12.27
CA SER A 7 -4.48 4.45 -12.25
C SER A 7 -3.43 4.61 -11.16
N PRO A 8 -3.56 3.87 -10.05
CA PRO A 8 -2.52 3.83 -9.03
C PRO A 8 -1.17 3.39 -9.60
N ALA A 9 -1.15 2.47 -10.59
CA ALA A 9 0.07 1.97 -11.20
C ALA A 9 0.93 3.06 -11.86
N VAL A 10 0.31 4.12 -12.40
CA VAL A 10 1.04 5.25 -13.01
C VAL A 10 1.21 6.40 -12.02
N ILE A 11 0.16 6.70 -11.25
CA ILE A 11 0.11 7.87 -10.37
C ILE A 11 0.96 7.63 -9.11
N VAL A 12 0.89 6.46 -8.49
CA VAL A 12 1.57 6.19 -7.21
C VAL A 12 3.10 6.30 -7.35
N PRO A 13 3.78 5.64 -8.31
CA PRO A 13 5.22 5.81 -8.47
C PRO A 13 5.59 7.25 -8.84
N GLY A 14 4.77 7.92 -9.65
CA GLY A 14 4.96 9.32 -10.02
C GLY A 14 4.94 10.25 -8.82
N MET A 15 3.90 10.15 -7.98
CA MET A 15 3.74 10.98 -6.78
C MET A 15 4.78 10.68 -5.71
N LEU A 16 5.12 9.41 -5.48
CA LEU A 16 6.19 9.03 -4.54
C LEU A 16 7.54 9.63 -4.97
N ARG A 17 7.85 9.63 -6.27
CA ARG A 17 9.07 10.25 -6.81
C ARG A 17 9.06 11.77 -6.67
N LEU A 18 7.92 12.42 -6.84
CA LEU A 18 7.81 13.87 -6.61
C LEU A 18 8.00 14.21 -5.13
N LYS A 19 7.43 13.39 -4.26
CA LYS A 19 7.59 13.52 -2.81
C LYS A 19 9.06 13.39 -2.39
N SER A 20 9.79 12.43 -2.95
CA SER A 20 11.22 12.28 -2.68
C SER A 20 12.09 13.39 -3.24
N ALA A 21 11.69 13.99 -4.36
CA ALA A 21 12.37 15.14 -4.95
C ALA A 21 12.02 16.48 -4.26
N GLY A 22 11.00 16.51 -3.41
CA GLY A 22 10.52 17.70 -2.70
C GLY A 22 9.49 18.55 -3.44
N TRP A 23 8.94 18.08 -4.57
CA TRP A 23 7.97 18.86 -5.35
C TRP A 23 6.57 18.80 -4.76
N GLY A 24 5.99 19.96 -4.43
CA GLY A 24 4.62 20.09 -3.91
C GLY A 24 4.42 19.55 -2.49
N VAL A 25 5.51 19.24 -1.78
CA VAL A 25 5.47 18.63 -0.44
C VAL A 25 5.00 19.63 0.63
N SER A 26 5.34 20.91 0.51
CA SER A 26 4.95 21.97 1.45
C SER A 26 3.43 22.09 1.62
N LYS A 27 2.67 21.89 0.54
CA LYS A 27 1.20 21.94 0.52
C LYS A 27 0.54 20.56 0.45
N GLY A 28 1.33 19.49 0.56
CA GLY A 28 0.84 18.10 0.56
C GLY A 28 0.16 17.67 -0.75
N ILE A 29 0.53 18.25 -1.90
CA ILE A 29 -0.13 17.98 -3.18
C ILE A 29 0.01 16.51 -3.61
N PRO A 30 1.21 15.88 -3.57
CA PRO A 30 1.34 14.46 -3.90
C PRO A 30 0.51 13.56 -2.97
N ASP A 31 0.45 13.89 -1.68
CA ASP A 31 -0.33 13.11 -0.70
C ASP A 31 -1.85 13.23 -0.93
N ALA A 32 -2.32 14.43 -1.29
CA ALA A 32 -3.71 14.68 -1.66
C ALA A 32 -4.10 13.90 -2.93
N ILE A 33 -3.23 13.85 -3.95
CA ILE A 33 -3.45 13.06 -5.17
C ILE A 33 -3.50 11.56 -4.85
N LEU A 34 -2.53 11.04 -4.08
CA LEU A 34 -2.48 9.63 -3.69
C LEU A 34 -3.75 9.20 -2.94
N THR A 35 -4.17 10.00 -1.96
CA THR A 35 -5.36 9.73 -1.15
C THR A 35 -6.63 9.85 -1.98
N GLY A 36 -6.71 10.88 -2.84
CA GLY A 36 -7.84 11.12 -3.74
C GLY A 36 -8.02 10.00 -4.76
N SER A 37 -6.93 9.51 -5.36
CA SER A 37 -6.94 8.40 -6.31
C SER A 37 -7.49 7.12 -5.67
N ALA A 38 -7.01 6.76 -4.48
CA ALA A 38 -7.48 5.56 -3.78
C ALA A 38 -8.98 5.64 -3.42
N LEU A 39 -9.44 6.78 -2.90
CA LEU A 39 -10.86 6.98 -2.58
C LEU A 39 -11.75 7.00 -3.84
N SER A 40 -11.26 7.60 -4.92
CA SER A 40 -11.98 7.67 -6.20
C SER A 40 -12.23 6.28 -6.75
N ASP A 41 -11.22 5.41 -6.73
CA ASP A 41 -11.34 4.05 -7.24
C ASP A 41 -12.37 3.23 -6.46
N VAL A 42 -12.38 3.36 -5.12
CA VAL A 42 -13.39 2.70 -4.26
C VAL A 42 -14.80 3.19 -4.60
N LEU A 43 -15.00 4.51 -4.69
CA LEU A 43 -16.29 5.10 -5.02
C LEU A 43 -16.76 4.69 -6.41
N LEU A 44 -15.85 4.61 -7.39
CA LEU A 44 -16.19 4.26 -8.75
C LEU A 44 -16.50 2.79 -8.92
N LEU A 45 -15.82 1.88 -8.23
CA LEU A 45 -16.18 0.46 -8.21
C LEU A 45 -17.57 0.24 -7.60
N LEU A 46 -17.90 1.00 -6.57
CA LEU A 46 -19.24 1.01 -5.99
C LEU A 46 -20.29 1.49 -7.01
N VAL A 47 -20.09 2.68 -7.57
CA VAL A 47 -21.01 3.25 -8.56
C VAL A 47 -21.13 2.34 -9.79
N PHE A 48 -20.04 1.71 -10.22
CA PHE A 48 -20.05 0.74 -11.31
C PHE A 48 -20.94 -0.45 -10.99
N SER A 49 -20.76 -1.07 -9.82
CA SER A 49 -21.55 -2.22 -9.38
C SER A 49 -23.04 -1.88 -9.29
N LEU A 50 -23.36 -0.69 -8.78
CA LEU A 50 -24.72 -0.19 -8.69
C LEU A 50 -25.35 0.01 -10.08
N LEU A 51 -24.65 0.70 -10.98
CA LEU A 51 -25.12 0.92 -12.35
C LEU A 51 -25.32 -0.41 -13.08
N LEU A 52 -24.43 -1.37 -12.85
CA LEU A 52 -24.54 -2.71 -13.43
C LEU A 52 -25.77 -3.46 -12.92
N SER A 53 -26.04 -3.39 -11.60
CA SER A 53 -27.25 -3.94 -11.00
C SER A 53 -28.50 -3.27 -11.56
N PHE A 54 -28.49 -1.94 -11.69
CA PHE A 54 -29.60 -1.16 -12.21
C PHE A 54 -29.90 -1.51 -13.68
N VAL A 55 -28.88 -1.62 -14.53
CA VAL A 55 -29.05 -2.01 -15.94
C VAL A 55 -29.57 -3.44 -16.07
N LYS A 56 -29.14 -4.36 -15.19
CA LYS A 56 -29.62 -5.76 -15.19
C LYS A 56 -31.04 -5.94 -14.69
N GLN A 57 -31.40 -5.27 -13.60
CA GLN A 57 -32.71 -5.44 -12.96
C GLN A 57 -33.84 -4.80 -13.76
N GLY A 58 -33.52 -3.89 -14.70
CA GLY A 58 -34.51 -3.14 -15.44
C GLY A 58 -35.25 -2.14 -14.54
N ALA A 59 -35.79 -1.06 -15.11
CA ALA A 59 -36.44 0.01 -14.34
C ALA A 59 -37.80 -0.36 -13.71
N THR A 60 -38.13 -1.66 -13.57
CA THR A 60 -39.51 -2.15 -13.45
C THR A 60 -39.77 -3.13 -12.30
N GLU A 61 -38.91 -3.24 -11.29
CA GLU A 61 -39.32 -3.89 -10.04
C GLU A 61 -39.90 -2.86 -9.05
N ILE A 62 -41.23 -2.87 -8.93
CA ILE A 62 -41.95 -2.22 -7.84
C ILE A 62 -41.84 -3.15 -6.64
N ILE A 63 -40.96 -2.85 -5.69
CA ILE A 63 -40.87 -3.62 -4.46
C ILE A 63 -42.01 -3.15 -3.54
N THR A 64 -43.02 -3.99 -3.36
CA THR A 64 -44.04 -3.80 -2.33
C THR A 64 -43.46 -4.18 -0.97
N LEU A 65 -43.23 -3.19 -0.12
CA LEU A 65 -42.89 -3.43 1.29
C LEU A 65 -44.11 -4.01 2.03
N PRO A 66 -43.90 -4.83 3.08
CA PRO A 66 -45.00 -5.33 3.91
C PRO A 66 -45.63 -4.13 4.65
N GLY A 67 -46.77 -3.65 4.15
CA GLY A 67 -47.41 -2.40 4.58
C GLY A 67 -48.07 -1.57 3.47
N GLY A 68 -48.01 -2.00 2.20
CA GLY A 68 -48.77 -1.38 1.09
C GLY A 68 -48.11 -0.13 0.47
N PHE A 69 -46.91 0.25 0.91
CA PHE A 69 -46.13 1.30 0.28
C PHE A 69 -45.43 0.76 -0.97
N THR A 70 -45.81 1.29 -2.13
CA THR A 70 -45.12 1.06 -3.41
C THR A 70 -44.08 2.15 -3.59
N LEU A 71 -42.81 1.77 -3.54
CA LEU A 71 -41.71 2.68 -3.85
C LEU A 71 -41.16 2.34 -5.22
N THR A 72 -41.00 3.36 -6.04
CA THR A 72 -40.32 3.24 -7.34
C THR A 72 -38.86 2.84 -7.11
N ALA A 73 -38.32 1.93 -7.94
CA ALA A 73 -36.93 1.46 -7.85
C ALA A 73 -35.90 2.61 -7.77
N LEU A 74 -36.18 3.75 -8.41
CA LEU A 74 -35.31 4.93 -8.39
C LEU A 74 -35.23 5.62 -7.01
N GLN A 75 -36.30 5.59 -6.21
CA GLN A 75 -36.33 6.18 -4.86
C GLN A 75 -35.67 5.28 -3.81
N LEU A 76 -35.66 3.97 -4.04
CA LEU A 76 -34.99 2.99 -3.17
C LEU A 76 -33.48 2.89 -3.42
N LEU A 77 -33.01 3.35 -4.58
CA LEU A 77 -31.62 3.25 -5.00
C LEU A 77 -30.63 3.89 -4.00
N PRO A 78 -30.84 5.10 -3.45
CA PRO A 78 -29.93 5.67 -2.45
C PRO A 78 -29.85 4.82 -1.16
N PHE A 79 -30.97 4.27 -0.72
CA PHE A 79 -31.02 3.41 0.47
C PHE A 79 -30.33 2.07 0.23
N GLN A 80 -30.55 1.45 -0.94
CA GLN A 80 -29.84 0.23 -1.34
C GLN A 80 -28.33 0.44 -1.40
N VAL A 81 -27.87 1.58 -1.91
CA VAL A 81 -26.43 1.90 -1.96
C VAL A 81 -25.83 1.93 -0.56
N ILE A 82 -26.45 2.69 0.36
CA ILE A 82 -25.96 2.80 1.74
C ILE A 82 -25.94 1.42 2.41
N LEU A 83 -26.99 0.62 2.21
CA LEU A 83 -27.06 -0.73 2.75
C LEU A 83 -25.97 -1.65 2.17
N GLN A 84 -25.74 -1.64 0.86
CA GLN A 84 -24.69 -2.42 0.20
C GLN A 84 -23.29 -2.01 0.64
N ILE A 85 -23.06 -0.72 0.88
CA ILE A 85 -21.81 -0.20 1.46
C ILE A 85 -21.62 -0.77 2.86
N ALA A 86 -22.61 -0.60 3.73
CA ALA A 86 -22.54 -1.02 5.11
C ALA A 86 -22.33 -2.54 5.23
N LEU A 87 -23.08 -3.33 4.47
CA LEU A 87 -22.94 -4.79 4.43
C LEU A 87 -21.60 -5.22 3.82
N GLY A 88 -21.10 -4.53 2.80
CA GLY A 88 -19.78 -4.80 2.21
C GLY A 88 -18.65 -4.58 3.20
N ILE A 89 -18.66 -3.43 3.90
CA ILE A 89 -17.69 -3.11 4.96
C ILE A 89 -17.77 -4.14 6.09
N LEU A 90 -18.98 -4.49 6.54
CA LEU A 90 -19.20 -5.48 7.58
C LEU A 90 -18.68 -6.87 7.18
N ALA A 91 -18.98 -7.32 5.97
CA ALA A 91 -18.51 -8.60 5.45
C ALA A 91 -16.97 -8.63 5.36
N GLY A 92 -16.35 -7.57 4.85
CA GLY A 92 -14.90 -7.43 4.81
C GLY A 92 -14.26 -7.46 6.20
N TYR A 93 -14.85 -6.77 7.18
CA TYR A 93 -14.42 -6.80 8.58
C TYR A 93 -14.51 -8.21 9.19
N LEU A 94 -15.63 -8.90 9.00
CA LEU A 94 -15.84 -10.25 9.55
C LEU A 94 -14.83 -11.24 8.97
N VAL A 95 -14.59 -11.20 7.66
CA VAL A 95 -13.60 -12.05 7.00
C VAL A 95 -12.18 -11.68 7.42
N ALA A 96 -11.85 -10.39 7.59
CA ALA A 96 -10.54 -9.97 8.10
C ALA A 96 -10.28 -10.54 9.50
N ARG A 97 -11.27 -10.42 10.38
CA ARG A 97 -11.18 -10.97 11.74
C ARG A 97 -11.03 -12.50 11.74
N MET A 98 -11.77 -13.19 10.86
CA MET A 98 -11.64 -14.63 10.67
C MET A 98 -10.23 -15.00 10.18
N LEU A 99 -9.70 -14.30 9.17
CA LEU A 99 -8.38 -14.55 8.59
C LEU A 99 -7.27 -14.35 9.63
N VAL A 100 -7.32 -13.28 10.42
CA VAL A 100 -6.36 -13.03 11.51
C VAL A 100 -6.46 -14.13 12.58
N SER A 101 -7.67 -14.57 12.93
CA SER A 101 -7.83 -15.67 13.89
C SER A 101 -7.26 -16.99 13.37
N LEU A 102 -7.53 -17.35 12.13
CA LEU A 102 -7.03 -18.60 11.53
C LEU A 102 -5.51 -18.60 11.35
N LEU A 103 -4.93 -17.50 10.85
CA LEU A 103 -3.51 -17.43 10.51
C LEU A 103 -2.62 -17.11 11.72
N THR A 104 -3.03 -16.21 12.61
CA THR A 104 -2.18 -15.75 13.73
C THR A 104 -2.46 -16.48 15.03
N GLN A 105 -3.72 -16.84 15.32
CA GLN A 105 -4.07 -17.49 16.59
C GLN A 105 -4.05 -19.02 16.48
N GLN A 106 -4.56 -19.56 15.38
CA GLN A 106 -4.69 -21.01 15.18
C GLN A 106 -3.55 -21.62 14.35
N ASN A 107 -2.65 -20.81 13.78
CA ASN A 107 -1.53 -21.25 12.93
C ASN A 107 -1.92 -22.35 11.91
N TRP A 108 -3.05 -22.16 11.22
CA TRP A 108 -3.56 -23.14 10.25
C TRP A 108 -2.60 -23.44 9.10
N THR A 109 -1.70 -22.51 8.80
CA THR A 109 -0.79 -22.55 7.67
C THR A 109 0.65 -22.64 8.15
N GLN A 110 1.48 -23.33 7.37
CA GLN A 110 2.90 -23.55 7.68
C GLN A 110 3.82 -22.70 6.79
N THR A 111 3.31 -22.18 5.68
CA THR A 111 4.10 -21.44 4.69
C THR A 111 3.43 -20.14 4.30
N ALA A 112 4.24 -19.12 3.97
CA ALA A 112 3.73 -17.82 3.51
C ALA A 112 2.87 -17.92 2.24
N VAL A 113 3.11 -18.93 1.39
CA VAL A 113 2.30 -19.17 0.19
C VAL A 113 0.89 -19.62 0.56
N GLN A 114 0.74 -20.47 1.57
CA GLN A 114 -0.58 -20.90 2.05
C GLN A 114 -1.38 -19.73 2.64
N ASP A 115 -0.73 -18.81 3.37
CA ASP A 115 -1.37 -17.60 3.88
C ASP A 115 -2.00 -16.80 2.74
N VAL A 116 -1.21 -16.59 1.67
CA VAL A 116 -1.61 -15.81 0.49
C VAL A 116 -2.74 -16.49 -0.26
N LEU A 117 -2.65 -17.82 -0.46
CA LEU A 117 -3.71 -18.59 -1.12
C LEU A 117 -5.03 -18.56 -0.33
N LEU A 118 -4.96 -18.67 1.00
CA LEU A 118 -6.16 -18.59 1.84
C LEU A 118 -6.76 -17.19 1.78
N ALA A 119 -5.94 -16.14 1.91
CA ALA A 119 -6.39 -14.76 1.83
C ALA A 119 -7.02 -14.45 0.45
N ALA A 120 -6.37 -14.87 -0.64
CA ALA A 120 -6.88 -14.70 -2.00
C ALA A 120 -8.17 -15.51 -2.23
N GLY A 121 -8.27 -16.72 -1.69
CA GLY A 121 -9.47 -17.55 -1.74
C GLY A 121 -10.66 -16.91 -1.02
N LEU A 122 -10.44 -16.35 0.17
CA LEU A 122 -11.48 -15.63 0.92
C LEU A 122 -11.88 -14.30 0.25
N ALA A 123 -10.92 -13.58 -0.33
CA ALA A 123 -11.19 -12.40 -1.13
C ALA A 123 -12.06 -12.74 -2.35
N LEU A 124 -11.72 -13.81 -3.09
CA LEU A 124 -12.53 -14.29 -4.20
C LEU A 124 -13.92 -14.76 -3.74
N PHE A 125 -14.00 -15.43 -2.60
CA PHE A 125 -15.27 -15.84 -1.99
C PHE A 125 -16.18 -14.65 -1.69
N LEU A 126 -15.65 -13.53 -1.16
CA LEU A 126 -16.43 -12.30 -0.96
C LEU A 126 -17.02 -11.75 -2.28
N VAL A 127 -16.28 -11.85 -3.38
CA VAL A 127 -16.77 -11.41 -4.70
C VAL A 127 -17.86 -12.35 -5.23
N ILE A 128 -17.69 -13.67 -5.09
CA ILE A 128 -18.67 -14.66 -5.54
C ILE A 128 -19.93 -14.62 -4.69
N ALA A 129 -19.81 -14.54 -3.35
CA ALA A 129 -20.96 -14.50 -2.46
C ALA A 129 -21.82 -13.24 -2.67
N ALA A 130 -21.25 -12.14 -3.18
CA ALA A 130 -22.01 -10.96 -3.59
C ALA A 130 -23.01 -11.22 -4.75
N THR A 131 -22.94 -12.34 -5.46
CA THR A 131 -23.98 -12.71 -6.44
C THR A 131 -25.24 -13.26 -5.77
N ALA A 132 -25.15 -13.73 -4.52
CA ALA A 132 -26.26 -14.29 -3.75
C ALA A 132 -26.75 -13.35 -2.65
N PHE A 133 -25.88 -12.48 -2.13
CA PHE A 133 -26.17 -11.56 -1.03
C PHE A 133 -26.12 -10.09 -1.48
N PRO A 134 -26.93 -9.21 -0.89
CA PRO A 134 -27.06 -7.81 -1.32
C PRO A 134 -25.94 -6.91 -0.78
N TYR A 135 -24.68 -7.15 -1.18
CA TYR A 135 -23.53 -6.30 -0.88
C TYR A 135 -22.57 -6.17 -2.07
N SER A 136 -21.67 -5.17 -2.04
CA SER A 136 -20.63 -5.04 -3.06
C SER A 136 -19.41 -5.91 -2.73
N GLY A 137 -19.16 -6.95 -3.53
CA GLY A 137 -18.04 -7.87 -3.35
C GLY A 137 -16.67 -7.22 -3.47
N TYR A 138 -16.50 -6.27 -4.40
CA TYR A 138 -15.26 -5.50 -4.55
C TYR A 138 -14.99 -4.61 -3.35
N LEU A 139 -16.02 -3.94 -2.83
CA LEU A 139 -15.89 -3.14 -1.62
C LEU A 139 -15.56 -4.01 -0.41
N ALA A 140 -16.21 -5.17 -0.26
CA ALA A 140 -15.93 -6.11 0.81
C ALA A 140 -14.46 -6.59 0.78
N THR A 141 -13.93 -6.84 -0.41
CA THR A 141 -12.52 -7.23 -0.61
C THR A 141 -11.55 -6.10 -0.25
N MET A 142 -11.87 -4.85 -0.61
CA MET A 142 -11.08 -3.68 -0.19
C MET A 142 -11.13 -3.48 1.32
N SER A 143 -12.31 -3.60 1.94
CA SER A 143 -12.49 -3.52 3.39
C SER A 143 -11.73 -4.63 4.12
N LEU A 144 -11.70 -5.85 3.59
CA LEU A 144 -10.86 -6.94 4.10
C LEU A 144 -9.39 -6.51 4.18
N GLY A 145 -8.83 -5.97 3.11
CA GLY A 145 -7.44 -5.49 3.09
C GLY A 145 -7.18 -4.37 4.09
N PHE A 146 -8.10 -3.40 4.20
CA PHE A 146 -8.01 -2.30 5.16
C PHE A 146 -8.03 -2.81 6.61
N PHE A 147 -9.01 -3.63 6.99
CA PHE A 147 -9.12 -4.15 8.35
C PHE A 147 -8.01 -5.15 8.70
N LEU A 148 -7.43 -5.84 7.72
CA LEU A 148 -6.26 -6.68 7.94
C LEU A 148 -5.05 -5.85 8.42
N ILE A 149 -4.86 -4.65 7.86
CA ILE A 149 -3.81 -3.73 8.29
C ILE A 149 -4.05 -3.24 9.72
N GLU A 150 -5.31 -2.91 10.05
CA GLU A 150 -5.71 -2.41 11.37
C GLU A 150 -5.64 -3.49 12.46
N LEU A 151 -6.05 -4.72 12.14
CA LEU A 151 -6.10 -5.83 13.09
C LEU A 151 -4.73 -6.49 13.32
N ASP A 152 -3.92 -6.67 12.27
CA ASP A 152 -2.60 -7.31 12.37
C ASP A 152 -1.64 -6.84 11.26
N ALA A 153 -0.99 -5.69 11.48
CA ALA A 153 -0.07 -5.09 10.52
C ALA A 153 1.11 -5.99 10.08
N PRO A 154 1.73 -6.82 10.94
CA PRO A 154 2.70 -7.84 10.52
C PRO A 154 2.15 -8.84 9.50
N LEU A 155 0.97 -9.42 9.75
CA LEU A 155 0.32 -10.34 8.82
C LEU A 155 -0.01 -9.66 7.49
N ALA A 156 -0.54 -8.44 7.54
CA ALA A 156 -0.83 -7.64 6.35
C ALA A 156 0.43 -7.41 5.49
N ARG A 157 1.58 -7.12 6.11
CA ARG A 157 2.86 -6.96 5.41
C ARG A 157 3.36 -8.25 4.76
N ARG A 158 3.22 -9.38 5.44
CA ARG A 158 3.55 -10.71 4.87
C ARG A 158 2.67 -11.02 3.66
N LEU A 159 1.36 -10.83 3.79
CA LEU A 159 0.40 -11.07 2.72
C LEU A 159 0.63 -10.13 1.52
N ARG A 160 0.96 -8.86 1.78
CA ARG A 160 1.28 -7.87 0.73
C ARG A 160 2.39 -8.36 -0.20
N GLY A 161 3.50 -8.88 0.35
CA GLY A 161 4.60 -9.39 -0.48
C GLY A 161 4.16 -10.54 -1.41
N GLY A 162 3.25 -11.40 -0.94
CA GLY A 162 2.66 -12.45 -1.78
C GLY A 162 1.68 -11.94 -2.83
N PHE A 163 0.83 -10.98 -2.47
CA PHE A 163 -0.08 -10.32 -3.43
C PHE A 163 0.67 -9.51 -4.48
N ASP A 164 1.79 -8.88 -4.14
CA ASP A 164 2.66 -8.18 -5.11
C ASP A 164 3.19 -9.16 -6.17
N GLY A 165 3.59 -10.37 -5.75
CA GLY A 165 4.00 -11.44 -6.65
C GLY A 165 2.85 -11.98 -7.52
N LEU A 166 1.67 -12.20 -6.94
CA LEU A 166 0.47 -12.61 -7.68
C LEU A 166 0.05 -11.54 -8.70
N TRP A 167 0.11 -10.27 -8.29
CA TRP A 167 -0.25 -9.12 -9.11
C TRP A 167 0.63 -9.00 -10.36
N ALA A 168 1.95 -9.19 -10.23
CA ALA A 168 2.86 -9.16 -11.37
C ALA A 168 2.50 -10.17 -12.48
N ILE A 169 1.94 -11.32 -12.11
CA ILE A 169 1.44 -12.31 -13.07
C ILE A 169 0.07 -11.88 -13.59
N ALA A 170 -0.84 -11.49 -12.70
CA ALA A 170 -2.21 -11.12 -13.03
C ALA A 170 -2.29 -9.91 -13.98
N GLU A 171 -1.43 -8.91 -13.82
CA GLU A 171 -1.42 -7.72 -14.68
C GLU A 171 -1.09 -8.07 -16.13
N ILE A 172 -0.19 -9.03 -16.37
CA ILE A 172 0.15 -9.50 -17.72
C ILE A 172 -1.09 -10.14 -18.37
N PHE A 173 -1.74 -11.07 -17.67
CA PHE A 173 -2.97 -11.69 -18.16
C PHE A 173 -4.05 -10.66 -18.43
N LEU A 174 -4.23 -9.72 -17.50
CA LEU A 174 -5.26 -8.69 -17.59
C LEU A 174 -5.07 -7.80 -18.82
N PHE A 175 -3.87 -7.28 -19.07
CA PHE A 175 -3.60 -6.43 -20.23
C PHE A 175 -3.59 -7.21 -21.56
N VAL A 176 -3.05 -8.43 -21.59
CA VAL A 176 -3.02 -9.26 -22.80
C VAL A 176 -4.43 -9.71 -23.20
N LEU A 177 -5.22 -10.21 -22.25
CA LEU A 177 -6.59 -10.66 -22.51
C LEU A 177 -7.51 -9.50 -22.86
N MET A 178 -7.36 -8.34 -22.20
CA MET A 178 -8.06 -7.13 -22.61
C MET A 178 -7.70 -6.77 -24.04
N GLY A 179 -6.41 -6.75 -24.39
CA GLY A 179 -5.93 -6.49 -25.75
C GLY A 179 -6.56 -7.44 -26.78
N ALA A 180 -6.61 -8.73 -26.46
CA ALA A 180 -7.19 -9.76 -27.32
C ALA A 180 -8.73 -9.65 -27.47
N SER A 181 -9.42 -9.06 -26.49
CA SER A 181 -10.88 -8.91 -26.50
C SER A 181 -11.38 -7.69 -27.30
N ILE A 182 -10.47 -6.81 -27.74
CA ILE A 182 -10.83 -5.59 -28.46
C ILE A 182 -11.10 -5.89 -29.94
N GLN A 183 -12.31 -5.55 -30.39
CA GLN A 183 -12.64 -5.59 -31.82
C GLN A 183 -12.08 -4.36 -32.53
N LEU A 184 -11.14 -4.58 -33.46
CA LEU A 184 -10.44 -3.50 -34.17
C LEU A 184 -11.38 -2.64 -35.02
N GLN A 185 -12.43 -3.23 -35.60
CA GLN A 185 -13.42 -2.50 -36.38
C GLN A 185 -14.19 -1.49 -35.50
N VAL A 186 -14.63 -1.92 -34.31
CA VAL A 186 -15.32 -1.05 -33.36
C VAL A 186 -14.37 0.06 -32.91
N LEU A 187 -13.14 -0.29 -32.51
CA LEU A 187 -12.13 0.68 -32.09
C LEU A 187 -11.83 1.74 -33.17
N GLY A 188 -11.74 1.34 -34.44
CA GLY A 188 -11.54 2.26 -35.56
C GLY A 188 -12.69 3.25 -35.71
N ASN A 189 -13.93 2.77 -35.64
CA ASN A 189 -15.13 3.60 -35.75
C ASN A 189 -15.29 4.58 -34.58
N ILE A 190 -14.93 4.15 -33.37
CA ILE A 190 -15.07 4.96 -32.15
C ILE A 190 -13.80 5.74 -31.80
N LEU A 191 -12.75 5.73 -32.63
CA LEU A 191 -11.49 6.41 -32.32
C LEU A 191 -11.70 7.91 -32.12
N LEU A 192 -12.30 8.60 -33.10
CA LEU A 192 -12.51 10.05 -33.03
C LEU A 192 -13.56 10.44 -31.97
N PRO A 193 -14.76 9.81 -31.92
CA PRO A 193 -15.71 10.06 -30.83
C PRO A 193 -15.11 9.78 -29.45
N GLY A 194 -14.34 8.69 -29.31
CA GLY A 194 -13.68 8.30 -28.08
C GLY A 194 -12.62 9.31 -27.64
N LEU A 195 -11.78 9.80 -28.56
CA LEU A 195 -10.82 10.87 -28.28
C LEU A 195 -11.50 12.15 -27.83
N LEU A 196 -12.62 12.53 -28.46
CA LEU A 196 -13.40 13.70 -28.03
C LEU A 196 -14.00 13.50 -26.64
N ILE A 197 -14.58 12.33 -26.34
CA ILE A 197 -15.10 12.01 -25.01
C ILE A 197 -13.98 12.08 -23.96
N LEU A 198 -12.80 11.55 -24.27
CA LEU A 198 -11.64 11.59 -23.37
C LEU A 198 -11.14 13.02 -23.18
N ALA A 199 -11.04 13.82 -24.24
CA ALA A 199 -10.62 15.22 -24.18
C ALA A 199 -11.60 16.05 -23.35
N ILE A 200 -12.90 15.94 -23.61
CA ILE A 200 -13.93 16.66 -22.83
C ILE A 200 -13.95 16.18 -21.38
N GLY A 201 -13.91 14.86 -21.16
CA GLY A 201 -13.92 14.28 -19.82
C GLY A 201 -12.71 14.69 -18.98
N THR A 202 -11.52 14.78 -19.58
CA THR A 202 -10.28 15.17 -18.90
C THR A 202 -10.14 16.69 -18.78
N LEU A 203 -10.39 17.46 -19.85
CA LEU A 203 -10.17 18.90 -19.88
C LEU A 203 -11.33 19.71 -19.30
N VAL A 204 -12.55 19.17 -19.26
CA VAL A 204 -13.73 19.87 -18.73
C VAL A 204 -14.23 19.16 -17.48
N GLY A 205 -14.54 17.86 -17.57
CA GLY A 205 -15.12 17.10 -16.46
C GLY A 205 -14.21 17.07 -15.23
N ARG A 206 -13.00 16.51 -15.38
CA ARG A 206 -11.99 16.55 -14.31
C ARG A 206 -11.66 18.00 -13.97
N SER A 207 -11.61 18.89 -14.97
CA SER A 207 -11.28 20.30 -14.76
C SER A 207 -12.28 21.10 -13.91
N ILE A 208 -13.52 20.64 -13.82
CA ILE A 208 -14.51 21.24 -12.92
C ILE A 208 -14.40 20.56 -11.56
N GLY A 209 -14.24 19.22 -11.53
CA GLY A 209 -14.17 18.42 -10.32
C GLY A 209 -13.08 18.86 -9.33
N TRP A 210 -11.81 18.91 -9.77
CA TRP A 210 -10.71 19.43 -8.95
C TRP A 210 -10.86 20.91 -8.55
N TYR A 211 -11.42 21.77 -9.39
CA TYR A 211 -11.60 23.18 -9.06
C TYR A 211 -12.62 23.32 -7.92
N LEU A 212 -13.71 22.55 -7.99
CA LEU A 212 -14.69 22.46 -6.91
C LEU A 212 -14.11 21.82 -5.65
N SER A 213 -13.35 20.72 -5.77
CA SER A 213 -12.78 20.03 -4.61
C SER A 213 -11.65 20.80 -3.94
N THR A 214 -11.00 21.72 -4.66
CA THR A 214 -9.92 22.59 -4.13
C THR A 214 -10.39 24.02 -3.89
N ALA A 215 -11.70 24.31 -4.06
CA ALA A 215 -12.28 25.60 -3.73
C ALA A 215 -12.13 25.86 -2.22
N GLY A 216 -11.42 26.93 -1.86
CA GLY A 216 -11.09 27.25 -0.47
C GLY A 216 -9.75 26.67 0.04
N SER A 217 -9.01 25.93 -0.80
CA SER A 217 -7.64 25.50 -0.47
C SER A 217 -6.62 26.64 -0.62
N ASN A 218 -5.47 26.49 0.04
CA ASN A 218 -4.29 27.36 -0.10
C ASN A 218 -3.46 27.10 -1.39
N TRP A 219 -4.03 26.40 -2.37
CA TRP A 219 -3.35 26.06 -3.62
C TRP A 219 -3.48 27.17 -4.65
N ASN A 220 -2.34 27.50 -5.27
CA ASN A 220 -2.21 28.47 -6.34
C ASN A 220 -2.76 27.91 -7.66
N TRP A 221 -3.07 28.78 -8.63
CA TRP A 221 -3.62 28.32 -9.92
C TRP A 221 -2.68 27.35 -10.65
N LYS A 222 -1.35 27.51 -10.53
CA LYS A 222 -0.34 26.60 -11.12
C LYS A 222 -0.38 25.21 -10.48
N GLU A 223 -0.46 25.17 -9.15
CA GLU A 223 -0.51 23.93 -8.37
C GLU A 223 -1.83 23.20 -8.60
N ARG A 224 -2.93 23.94 -8.70
CA ARG A 224 -4.18 23.38 -9.17
C ARG A 224 -3.92 22.77 -10.55
N LEU A 225 -3.37 23.51 -11.52
CA LEU A 225 -3.18 23.04 -12.91
C LEU A 225 -2.40 21.73 -12.99
N PHE A 226 -1.52 21.45 -12.03
CA PHE A 226 -0.81 20.19 -11.91
C PHE A 226 -1.70 18.96 -11.64
N LEU A 227 -2.91 19.13 -11.09
CA LEU A 227 -3.86 18.03 -10.90
C LEU A 227 -4.32 17.42 -12.22
N LEU A 228 -4.29 18.18 -13.32
CA LEU A 228 -4.62 17.66 -14.63
C LEU A 228 -3.67 16.53 -15.04
N PRO A 229 -2.33 16.72 -15.14
CA PRO A 229 -1.42 15.61 -15.39
C PRO A 229 -1.34 14.62 -14.23
N GLY A 230 -1.48 15.09 -12.98
CA GLY A 230 -1.39 14.24 -11.77
C GLY A 230 -2.46 13.16 -11.68
N ASN A 231 -3.67 13.43 -12.19
CA ASN A 231 -4.81 12.53 -12.02
C ASN A 231 -5.30 11.92 -13.34
N SER A 232 -4.76 12.32 -14.49
CA SER A 232 -5.36 11.94 -15.79
C SER A 232 -5.16 10.48 -16.20
N ALA A 233 -4.16 9.79 -15.65
CA ALA A 233 -3.76 8.45 -16.07
C ALA A 233 -4.84 7.39 -15.77
N LYS A 234 -5.12 6.53 -16.76
CA LYS A 234 -6.07 5.40 -16.70
C LYS A 234 -5.35 4.13 -17.13
N ALA A 235 -5.58 3.02 -16.44
CA ALA A 235 -4.98 1.73 -16.77
C ALA A 235 -5.78 0.57 -16.16
N THR A 236 -5.35 0.12 -14.98
CA THR A 236 -5.72 -1.17 -14.38
C THR A 236 -7.21 -1.31 -14.07
N VAL A 237 -7.84 -0.28 -13.53
CA VAL A 237 -9.29 -0.32 -13.21
C VAL A 237 -10.12 -0.43 -14.48
N GLN A 238 -9.79 0.36 -15.51
CA GLN A 238 -10.47 0.32 -16.81
C GLN A 238 -10.31 -1.04 -17.48
N ALA A 239 -9.12 -1.62 -17.40
CA ALA A 239 -8.84 -2.91 -17.98
C ALA A 239 -9.55 -4.06 -17.24
N ALA A 240 -9.73 -3.93 -15.92
CA ALA A 240 -10.47 -4.89 -15.12
C ALA A 240 -11.99 -4.83 -15.36
N ILE A 241 -12.58 -3.63 -15.38
CA ILE A 241 -14.06 -3.49 -15.42
C ILE A 241 -14.61 -3.23 -16.83
N GLY A 242 -13.77 -2.85 -17.79
CA GLY A 242 -14.20 -2.45 -19.13
C GLY A 242 -14.86 -3.58 -19.94
N ALA A 243 -14.45 -4.83 -19.73
CA ALA A 243 -15.01 -6.00 -20.41
C ALA A 243 -16.28 -6.55 -19.74
N ILE A 244 -16.59 -6.15 -18.51
CA ILE A 244 -17.71 -6.71 -17.74
C ILE A 244 -19.06 -6.47 -18.42
N PRO A 245 -19.39 -5.25 -18.94
CA PRO A 245 -20.65 -5.04 -19.64
C PRO A 245 -20.81 -5.93 -20.87
N LEU A 246 -19.73 -6.13 -21.64
CA LEU A 246 -19.71 -7.01 -22.80
C LEU A 246 -19.97 -8.47 -22.41
N ALA A 247 -19.28 -8.96 -21.38
CA ALA A 247 -19.44 -10.33 -20.89
C ALA A 247 -20.85 -10.61 -20.34
N GLN A 248 -21.57 -9.56 -19.92
CA GLN A 248 -22.94 -9.65 -19.41
C GLN A 248 -24.00 -9.38 -20.49
N GLY A 249 -23.61 -9.22 -21.75
CA GLY A 249 -24.52 -9.00 -22.87
C GLY A 249 -25.22 -7.63 -22.85
N ILE A 250 -24.65 -6.64 -22.15
CA ILE A 250 -25.21 -5.29 -22.10
C ILE A 250 -25.01 -4.62 -23.46
N GLU A 251 -26.08 -4.00 -23.98
CA GLU A 251 -26.04 -3.24 -25.23
C GLU A 251 -24.97 -2.14 -25.19
N GLY A 252 -24.15 -2.08 -26.24
CA GLY A 252 -23.01 -1.15 -26.30
C GLY A 252 -21.77 -1.59 -25.50
N GLY A 253 -21.74 -2.81 -24.94
CA GLY A 253 -20.60 -3.33 -24.19
C GLY A 253 -19.28 -3.30 -24.98
N GLU A 254 -19.31 -3.58 -26.28
CA GLU A 254 -18.14 -3.50 -27.17
C GLU A 254 -17.58 -2.07 -27.27
N VAL A 255 -18.48 -1.07 -27.34
CA VAL A 255 -18.11 0.35 -27.37
C VAL A 255 -17.51 0.77 -26.03
N MET A 256 -18.10 0.33 -24.90
CA MET A 256 -17.56 0.61 -23.57
C MET A 256 -16.15 0.04 -23.39
N LEU A 257 -15.93 -1.21 -23.82
CA LEU A 257 -14.63 -1.86 -23.81
C LEU A 257 -13.62 -1.11 -24.71
N ALA A 258 -14.02 -0.73 -25.91
CA ALA A 258 -13.15 -0.04 -26.85
C ALA A 258 -12.77 1.37 -26.35
N ILE A 259 -13.70 2.13 -25.74
CA ILE A 259 -13.39 3.41 -25.08
C ILE A 259 -12.47 3.21 -23.87
N ALA A 260 -12.69 2.15 -23.07
CA ALA A 260 -11.82 1.82 -21.94
C ALA A 260 -10.39 1.58 -22.43
N ALA A 261 -10.21 0.74 -23.46
CA ALA A 261 -8.91 0.46 -24.06
C ALA A 261 -8.24 1.73 -24.63
N LEU A 262 -8.98 2.54 -25.38
CA LEU A 262 -8.48 3.82 -25.92
C LEU A 262 -8.02 4.76 -24.79
N SER A 263 -8.76 4.80 -23.68
CA SER A 263 -8.42 5.63 -22.52
C SER A 263 -7.08 5.22 -21.90
N ILE A 264 -6.79 3.93 -21.86
CA ILE A 264 -5.53 3.39 -21.33
C ILE A 264 -4.38 3.75 -22.27
N LEU A 265 -4.56 3.44 -23.56
CA LEU A 265 -3.54 3.63 -24.60
C LEU A 265 -3.06 5.09 -24.66
N ILE A 266 -3.99 6.03 -24.49
CA ILE A 266 -3.69 7.46 -24.56
C ILE A 266 -3.21 8.00 -23.21
N THR A 267 -3.95 7.76 -22.12
CA THR A 267 -3.72 8.53 -20.88
C THR A 267 -2.64 7.95 -19.98
N ALA A 268 -2.34 6.64 -20.03
CA ALA A 268 -1.24 6.09 -19.21
C ALA A 268 0.14 6.61 -19.67
N PRO A 269 0.52 6.53 -20.96
CA PRO A 269 1.80 7.08 -21.43
C PRO A 269 1.87 8.61 -21.26
N LEU A 270 0.78 9.31 -21.59
CA LEU A 270 0.72 10.76 -21.42
C LEU A 270 0.85 11.16 -19.95
N GLY A 271 0.21 10.47 -19.02
CA GLY A 271 0.34 10.72 -17.59
C GLY A 271 1.75 10.48 -17.08
N ALA A 272 2.35 9.34 -17.45
CA ALA A 272 3.72 8.99 -17.08
C ALA A 272 4.76 10.01 -17.57
N TRP A 273 4.53 10.62 -18.74
CA TRP A 273 5.35 11.69 -19.29
C TRP A 273 5.04 13.07 -18.65
N ALA A 274 3.77 13.40 -18.47
CA ALA A 274 3.33 14.72 -18.07
C ALA A 274 3.65 15.02 -16.60
N ILE A 275 3.51 14.04 -15.69
CA ILE A 275 3.81 14.19 -14.26
C ILE A 275 5.25 14.73 -14.04
N PRO A 276 6.33 14.08 -14.54
CA PRO A 276 7.69 14.61 -14.42
C PRO A 276 7.89 15.97 -15.06
N THR A 277 7.25 16.20 -16.21
CA THR A 277 7.55 17.35 -17.07
C THR A 277 6.91 18.62 -16.54
N PHE A 278 5.71 18.51 -15.99
CA PHE A 278 4.96 19.65 -15.46
C PHE A 278 5.22 19.89 -13.97
N ALA A 279 5.64 18.89 -13.20
CA ALA A 279 5.90 19.08 -11.77
C ALA A 279 6.91 20.21 -11.48
N PRO A 280 8.12 20.27 -12.09
CA PRO A 280 9.07 21.37 -11.84
C PRO A 280 8.59 22.74 -12.33
N LYS A 281 7.62 22.79 -13.26
CA LYS A 281 7.10 24.03 -13.85
C LYS A 281 5.93 24.61 -13.05
N LEU A 282 5.16 23.74 -12.40
CA LEU A 282 3.90 24.07 -11.76
C LEU A 282 3.94 23.99 -10.23
N LEU A 283 4.84 23.20 -9.66
CA LEU A 283 4.97 22.98 -8.21
C LEU A 283 6.20 23.68 -7.64
N GLU A 284 6.09 24.08 -6.38
CA GLU A 284 7.21 24.60 -5.60
C GLU A 284 7.96 23.45 -4.92
N ARG A 285 9.28 23.63 -4.77
CA ARG A 285 10.14 22.66 -4.08
C ARG A 285 10.20 23.02 -2.59
N GLY A 286 9.81 22.09 -1.73
CA GLY A 286 9.85 22.22 -0.28
C GLY A 286 10.94 21.36 0.36
N GLU A 287 11.13 21.54 1.66
CA GLU A 287 11.95 20.65 2.48
C GLU A 287 11.33 19.26 2.54
N VAL A 288 12.18 18.24 2.33
CA VAL A 288 11.75 16.85 2.32
C VAL A 288 11.82 16.32 3.75
N ASP A 289 10.67 15.95 4.30
CA ASP A 289 10.60 15.24 5.57
C ASP A 289 11.09 13.79 5.36
N PRO A 290 12.26 13.41 5.91
CA PRO A 290 12.85 12.07 5.70
C PRO A 290 11.97 10.94 6.25
N THR A 291 11.00 11.24 7.12
CA THR A 291 10.06 10.24 7.68
C THR A 291 8.86 9.97 6.78
N LYS A 292 8.56 10.86 5.82
CA LYS A 292 7.38 10.78 4.95
C LYS A 292 7.70 10.30 3.54
N VAL A 293 8.96 10.12 3.22
CA VAL A 293 9.42 9.65 1.93
C VAL A 293 9.97 8.25 2.09
N SER A 294 9.66 7.37 1.13
CA SER A 294 10.37 6.12 0.97
C SER A 294 11.85 6.45 0.75
N ILE A 295 12.66 6.34 1.80
CA ILE A 295 14.12 6.46 1.68
C ILE A 295 14.52 5.35 0.70
N VAL A 296 15.04 5.73 -0.47
CA VAL A 296 15.44 4.80 -1.54
C VAL A 296 16.45 3.77 -1.02
N GLN A 297 17.14 4.11 0.07
CA GLN A 297 17.97 3.19 0.83
C GLN A 297 17.24 2.76 2.10
N ARG A 298 16.99 1.45 2.19
CA ARG A 298 16.47 0.83 3.40
C ARG A 298 17.44 1.12 4.55
N PRO A 299 16.97 1.67 5.68
CA PRO A 299 17.84 1.94 6.81
C PRO A 299 18.48 0.64 7.31
N ARG A 300 19.72 0.74 7.78
CA ARG A 300 20.48 -0.39 8.32
C ARG A 300 20.74 -0.12 9.78
N LEU A 301 20.21 -0.99 10.65
CA LEU A 301 20.40 -0.89 12.09
C LEU A 301 21.54 -1.80 12.50
N LEU A 302 22.58 -1.26 13.13
CA LEU A 302 23.60 -2.07 13.79
C LEU A 302 23.16 -2.36 15.21
N VAL A 303 22.98 -3.62 15.57
CA VAL A 303 22.58 -4.06 16.90
C VAL A 303 23.78 -4.71 17.56
N ALA A 304 24.50 -3.94 18.39
CA ALA A 304 25.63 -4.43 19.15
C ALA A 304 25.16 -5.09 20.45
N ILE A 305 25.35 -6.41 20.56
CA ILE A 305 24.89 -7.20 21.69
C ILE A 305 26.01 -8.04 22.30
N ASP A 306 25.92 -8.23 23.61
CA ASP A 306 26.73 -9.17 24.37
C ASP A 306 25.89 -10.40 24.77
N THR A 307 26.44 -11.28 25.61
CA THR A 307 25.72 -12.45 26.13
C THR A 307 24.87 -12.11 27.37
N SER A 308 24.59 -10.83 27.63
CA SER A 308 23.83 -10.41 28.80
C SER A 308 22.32 -10.52 28.57
N PRO A 309 21.49 -10.56 29.64
CA PRO A 309 20.03 -10.57 29.51
C PRO A 309 19.44 -9.34 28.80
N LEU A 310 20.20 -8.24 28.68
CA LEU A 310 19.77 -7.05 27.95
C LEU A 310 19.75 -7.27 26.44
N ALA A 311 20.52 -8.22 25.91
CA ALA A 311 20.58 -8.51 24.48
C ALA A 311 19.20 -8.82 23.89
N ILE A 312 18.38 -9.60 24.59
CA ILE A 312 17.00 -9.93 24.17
C ILE A 312 16.15 -8.66 24.04
N LYS A 313 16.28 -7.71 24.97
CA LYS A 313 15.54 -6.44 24.92
C LYS A 313 16.00 -5.57 23.77
N VAL A 314 17.32 -5.52 23.53
CA VAL A 314 17.89 -4.78 22.40
C VAL A 314 17.39 -5.37 21.08
N LEU A 315 17.44 -6.68 20.92
CA LEU A 315 16.91 -7.40 19.75
C LEU A 315 15.41 -7.16 19.57
N THR A 316 14.63 -7.20 20.65
CA THR A 316 13.18 -6.95 20.58
C THR A 316 12.87 -5.53 20.13
N LYS A 317 13.62 -4.53 20.65
CA LYS A 317 13.42 -3.13 20.26
C LYS A 317 13.89 -2.86 18.84
N ALA A 318 15.01 -3.46 18.43
CA ALA A 318 15.48 -3.44 17.06
C ALA A 318 14.46 -4.07 16.11
N ALA A 319 13.84 -5.19 16.51
CA ALA A 319 12.77 -5.82 15.73
C ALA A 319 11.56 -4.90 15.57
N GLU A 320 11.15 -4.22 16.64
CA GLU A 320 10.04 -3.26 16.61
C GLU A 320 10.32 -2.10 15.66
N LEU A 321 11.52 -1.51 15.73
CA LEU A 321 11.93 -0.41 14.85
C LEU A 321 12.04 -0.88 13.40
N ALA A 322 12.71 -2.00 13.14
CA ALA A 322 12.86 -2.55 11.80
C ALA A 322 11.51 -2.86 11.14
N ARG A 323 10.52 -3.34 11.92
CA ARG A 323 9.15 -3.57 11.44
C ARG A 323 8.44 -2.28 11.04
N ARG A 324 8.71 -1.16 11.72
CA ARG A 324 8.10 0.15 11.43
C ARG A 324 8.74 0.83 10.23
N SER A 325 10.04 0.60 9.98
CA SER A 325 10.82 1.31 8.95
C SER A 325 11.30 0.45 7.76
N ASP A 326 10.93 -0.84 7.69
CA ASP A 326 11.49 -1.83 6.74
C ASP A 326 13.03 -1.87 6.74
N ALA A 327 13.63 -1.73 7.93
CA ALA A 327 15.07 -1.71 8.09
C ALA A 327 15.69 -3.12 7.97
N GLU A 328 16.93 -3.16 7.47
CA GLU A 328 17.79 -4.34 7.58
C GLU A 328 18.53 -4.29 8.93
N VAL A 329 18.62 -5.42 9.63
CA VAL A 329 19.27 -5.50 10.95
C VAL A 329 20.58 -6.25 10.85
N ILE A 330 21.68 -5.61 11.23
CA ILE A 330 22.99 -6.24 11.36
C ILE A 330 23.24 -6.44 12.85
N VAL A 331 23.16 -7.69 13.30
CA VAL A 331 23.45 -8.05 14.70
C VAL A 331 24.94 -8.32 14.82
N LEU A 332 25.61 -7.58 15.69
CA LEU A 332 27.05 -7.68 15.92
C LEU A 332 27.34 -8.18 17.33
N HIS A 333 28.14 -9.23 17.41
CA HIS A 333 28.75 -9.68 18.65
C HIS A 333 30.27 -9.60 18.57
N VAL A 334 30.91 -8.90 19.51
CA VAL A 334 32.37 -8.84 19.61
C VAL A 334 32.85 -9.83 20.66
N VAL A 335 33.61 -10.82 20.21
CA VAL A 335 34.17 -11.88 21.04
C VAL A 335 35.34 -11.33 21.86
N ASN A 336 35.20 -11.36 23.18
CA ASN A 336 36.26 -10.92 24.11
C ASN A 336 36.90 -12.12 24.82
N VAL A 337 36.12 -13.12 25.25
CA VAL A 337 36.58 -14.44 25.74
C VAL A 337 35.39 -15.41 25.59
N SER A 338 35.43 -16.36 24.65
CA SER A 338 34.23 -17.16 24.32
C SER A 338 34.10 -18.48 25.07
N ASN A 339 32.96 -18.64 25.75
CA ASN A 339 32.28 -19.91 25.92
C ASN A 339 31.36 -20.14 24.70
N PRO A 340 31.69 -21.05 23.75
CA PRO A 340 31.03 -21.17 22.44
C PRO A 340 29.52 -21.48 22.51
N GLU A 341 29.05 -22.09 23.60
CA GLU A 341 27.62 -22.41 23.79
C GLU A 341 26.74 -21.16 23.90
N SER A 342 27.21 -20.12 24.61
CA SER A 342 26.42 -18.90 24.82
C SER A 342 26.23 -18.08 23.54
N VAL A 343 27.20 -18.14 22.62
CA VAL A 343 27.11 -17.50 21.30
C VAL A 343 26.11 -18.22 20.40
N GLN A 344 26.08 -19.56 20.45
CA GLN A 344 25.09 -20.35 19.70
C GLN A 344 23.67 -20.08 20.18
N GLU A 345 23.46 -19.99 21.51
CA GLU A 345 22.16 -19.64 22.08
C GLU A 345 21.71 -18.24 21.63
N LEU A 346 22.61 -17.25 21.68
CA LEU A 346 22.32 -15.89 21.23
C LEU A 346 21.95 -15.82 19.74
N LYS A 347 22.64 -16.62 18.90
CA LYS A 347 22.33 -16.71 17.47
C LYS A 347 20.97 -17.35 17.23
N ALA A 348 20.62 -18.41 17.96
CA ALA A 348 19.30 -19.04 17.87
C ALA A 348 18.18 -18.09 18.31
N GLN A 349 18.39 -17.34 19.40
CA GLN A 349 17.45 -16.32 19.87
C GLN A 349 17.28 -15.19 18.85
N THR A 350 18.37 -14.74 18.23
CA THR A 350 18.33 -13.72 17.17
C THR A 350 17.49 -14.19 15.99
N HIS A 351 17.74 -15.40 15.48
CA HIS A 351 16.96 -15.97 14.38
C HIS A 351 15.47 -16.07 14.72
N ARG A 352 15.12 -16.37 15.97
CA ARG A 352 13.73 -16.44 16.42
C ARG A 352 13.07 -15.07 16.51
N LEU A 353 13.74 -14.07 17.08
CA LEU A 353 13.19 -12.72 17.31
C LEU A 353 13.10 -11.90 16.03
N LEU A 354 14.00 -12.16 15.07
CA LEU A 354 14.10 -11.46 13.80
C LEU A 354 13.66 -12.32 12.61
N ALA A 355 12.89 -13.40 12.83
CA ALA A 355 12.47 -14.33 11.79
C ALA A 355 11.70 -13.66 10.62
N ASP A 356 10.99 -12.58 10.91
CA ASP A 356 10.20 -11.79 9.96
C ASP A 356 10.96 -10.58 9.39
N ILE A 357 12.25 -10.42 9.72
CA ILE A 357 13.09 -9.28 9.35
C ILE A 357 14.35 -9.77 8.63
N ARG A 358 14.80 -9.03 7.61
CA ARG A 358 16.09 -9.29 6.96
C ARG A 358 17.21 -8.96 7.93
N HIS A 359 17.94 -9.99 8.36
CA HIS A 359 19.00 -9.82 9.34
C HIS A 359 20.25 -10.63 9.01
N HIS A 360 21.40 -10.10 9.45
CA HIS A 360 22.70 -10.75 9.38
C HIS A 360 23.31 -10.80 10.78
N PHE A 361 23.84 -11.95 11.18
CA PHE A 361 24.55 -12.10 12.44
C PHE A 361 26.05 -12.14 12.17
N LEU A 362 26.78 -11.14 12.65
CA LEU A 362 28.22 -10.99 12.51
C LEU A 362 28.91 -11.22 13.84
N THR A 363 30.08 -11.86 13.78
CA THR A 363 30.94 -12.11 14.93
C THR A 363 32.34 -11.65 14.59
N THR A 364 32.92 -10.78 15.40
CA THR A 364 34.28 -10.24 15.22
C THR A 364 35.06 -10.34 16.52
N THR A 365 36.39 -10.21 16.44
CA THR A 365 37.30 -10.20 17.59
C THR A 365 38.03 -8.87 17.66
N GLY A 366 38.26 -8.35 18.87
CA GLY A 366 39.04 -7.12 19.07
C GLY A 366 38.42 -6.19 20.11
N SER A 367 38.85 -4.93 20.09
CA SER A 367 38.31 -3.88 20.96
C SER A 367 36.83 -3.64 20.65
N VAL A 368 35.95 -3.86 21.63
CA VAL A 368 34.49 -3.81 21.43
C VAL A 368 34.03 -2.45 20.86
N PRO A 369 34.42 -1.29 21.42
CA PRO A 369 33.98 0.00 20.89
C PRO A 369 34.49 0.26 19.46
N GLU A 370 35.76 -0.05 19.17
CA GLU A 370 36.38 0.16 17.86
C GLU A 370 35.70 -0.70 16.78
N GLN A 371 35.46 -1.98 17.08
CA GLN A 371 34.80 -2.90 16.16
C GLN A 371 33.36 -2.49 15.86
N ILE A 372 32.62 -2.00 16.87
CA ILE A 372 31.26 -1.46 16.65
C ILE A 372 31.30 -0.31 15.66
N ILE A 373 32.19 0.67 15.85
CA ILE A 373 32.28 1.85 14.98
C ILE A 373 32.77 1.48 13.58
N GLN A 374 33.78 0.61 13.48
CA GLN A 374 34.34 0.16 12.21
C GLN A 374 33.29 -0.56 11.35
N ILE A 375 32.53 -1.48 11.95
CA ILE A 375 31.46 -2.22 11.26
C ILE A 375 30.30 -1.28 10.92
N ALA A 376 29.94 -0.36 11.81
CA ALA A 376 28.91 0.64 11.56
C ALA A 376 29.24 1.47 10.30
N GLN A 377 30.49 1.94 10.19
CA GLN A 377 30.97 2.70 9.04
C GLN A 377 31.07 1.84 7.78
N HIS A 378 31.61 0.62 7.89
CA HIS A 378 31.79 -0.29 6.75
C HIS A 378 30.45 -0.66 6.09
N HIS A 379 29.41 -0.93 6.89
CA HIS A 379 28.09 -1.30 6.38
C HIS A 379 27.16 -0.11 6.11
N GLN A 380 27.65 1.12 6.33
CA GLN A 380 26.89 2.37 6.18
C GLN A 380 25.57 2.33 6.95
N VAL A 381 25.64 1.96 8.23
CA VAL A 381 24.45 1.85 9.08
C VAL A 381 23.91 3.23 9.45
N THR A 382 22.59 3.33 9.57
CA THR A 382 21.90 4.59 9.88
C THR A 382 21.82 4.86 11.37
N GLU A 383 21.87 3.81 12.20
CA GLU A 383 21.76 3.90 13.65
C GLU A 383 22.45 2.70 14.32
N ILE A 384 23.06 2.94 15.48
CA ILE A 384 23.67 1.93 16.34
C ILE A 384 22.78 1.73 17.56
N MET A 385 22.39 0.49 17.85
CA MET A 385 21.60 0.11 19.01
C MET A 385 22.42 -0.77 19.94
N MET A 386 22.46 -0.43 21.21
CA MET A 386 23.18 -1.22 22.21
C MET A 386 22.52 -1.15 23.59
N GLY A 387 22.73 -2.21 24.39
CA GLY A 387 22.29 -2.21 25.78
C GLY A 387 23.15 -1.26 26.60
N LYS A 388 22.54 -0.40 27.43
CA LYS A 388 23.24 0.59 28.26
C LYS A 388 24.22 -0.03 29.26
N ARG A 389 24.04 -1.33 29.57
CA ARG A 389 24.84 -2.14 30.51
C ARG A 389 25.02 -3.56 29.96
N GLY A 390 26.17 -4.16 30.27
CA GLY A 390 26.45 -5.58 30.03
C GLY A 390 26.39 -6.42 31.31
N HIS A 391 27.34 -7.33 31.50
CA HIS A 391 27.43 -8.23 32.66
C HIS A 391 27.90 -7.60 34.00
N GLN A 392 28.30 -6.32 34.06
CA GLN A 392 28.90 -5.75 35.28
C GLN A 392 27.87 -5.13 36.27
N PRO A 393 27.85 -5.54 37.56
CA PRO A 393 26.88 -5.08 38.55
C PRO A 393 27.44 -3.94 39.43
N TRP A 394 27.69 -2.76 38.86
CA TRP A 394 28.15 -1.60 39.64
C TRP A 394 27.08 -0.52 39.68
N GLU A 395 26.46 -0.34 40.86
CA GLU A 395 25.26 0.48 41.09
C GLU A 395 25.46 1.99 40.96
N LYS A 396 26.70 2.49 40.80
CA LYS A 396 27.02 3.92 40.84
C LYS A 396 27.37 4.57 39.50
N VAL A 397 27.44 3.82 38.40
CA VAL A 397 27.77 4.39 37.07
C VAL A 397 26.52 4.39 36.18
N LEU A 398 26.19 5.56 35.64
CA LEU A 398 25.01 5.76 34.80
C LEU A 398 25.12 5.08 33.42
N VAL A 399 26.32 4.89 32.85
CA VAL A 399 26.55 4.34 31.49
C VAL A 399 27.75 3.38 31.50
N GLY A 400 27.66 2.21 30.86
CA GLY A 400 28.79 1.28 30.76
C GLY A 400 29.96 1.82 29.92
N SER A 401 31.20 1.41 30.22
CA SER A 401 32.42 1.91 29.55
C SER A 401 32.41 1.77 28.02
N VAL A 402 31.88 0.64 27.51
CA VAL A 402 31.72 0.42 26.06
C VAL A 402 30.68 1.38 25.46
N CYS A 403 29.54 1.57 26.14
CA CYS A 403 28.51 2.50 25.68
C CYS A 403 29.02 3.93 25.63
N GLN A 404 29.74 4.35 26.68
CA GLN A 404 30.31 5.68 26.77
C GLN A 404 31.31 5.92 25.63
N SER A 405 32.24 4.97 25.42
CA SER A 405 33.22 5.07 24.33
C SER A 405 32.57 5.14 22.95
N VAL A 406 31.53 4.33 22.69
CA VAL A 406 30.80 4.36 21.41
C VAL A 406 30.03 5.68 21.25
N VAL A 407 29.37 6.19 22.28
CA VAL A 407 28.62 7.46 22.23
C VAL A 407 29.56 8.66 22.02
N GLU A 408 30.73 8.66 22.66
CA GLU A 408 31.72 9.75 22.53
C GLU A 408 32.42 9.76 21.17
N THR A 409 32.59 8.59 20.53
CA THR A 409 33.42 8.45 19.32
C THR A 409 32.59 8.28 18.05
N SER A 410 31.32 7.85 18.15
CA SER A 410 30.47 7.57 16.99
C SER A 410 29.99 8.85 16.30
N SER A 411 30.19 8.92 14.99
CA SER A 411 29.54 9.92 14.12
C SER A 411 28.13 9.52 13.69
N ILE A 412 27.68 8.31 14.06
CA ILE A 412 26.37 7.73 13.74
C ILE A 412 25.49 7.78 15.01
N PRO A 413 24.18 8.09 14.91
CA PRO A 413 23.28 8.09 16.06
C PRO A 413 23.32 6.78 16.85
N VAL A 414 23.38 6.88 18.18
CA VAL A 414 23.44 5.73 19.10
C VAL A 414 22.19 5.70 19.99
N MET A 415 21.41 4.63 19.91
CA MET A 415 20.28 4.35 20.80
C MET A 415 20.69 3.40 21.92
N LEU A 416 20.63 3.90 23.15
CA LEU A 416 20.88 3.11 24.37
C LEU A 416 19.57 2.55 24.92
N ILE A 417 19.54 1.24 25.18
CA ILE A 417 18.39 0.54 25.74
C ILE A 417 18.68 0.15 27.19
N ASP A 418 17.81 0.58 28.10
CA ASP A 418 17.97 0.38 29.56
C ASP A 418 17.08 -0.75 30.11
N ARG A 419 17.37 -1.17 31.35
CA ARG A 419 16.40 -1.93 32.16
C ARG A 419 15.30 -0.96 32.63
N PRO A 420 14.05 -1.44 32.76
CA PRO A 420 12.95 -0.64 33.31
C PRO A 420 13.24 -0.20 34.74
#